data_AF-A0A7Y2IXA8-F1
#
_entry.id   AF-A0A7Y2IXA8-F1
#
_cell.length_a   1.000
_cell.length_b   1.000
_cell.length_c   1.000
_cell.angle_alpha   90.00
_cell.angle_beta   90.00
_cell.angle_gamma   90.00
#
_symmetry.space_group_name_H-M   'P 1'
#
loop_
_entity.id
_entity.type
_entity.pdbx_description
1 polymer ?
#
loop_
_entity_poly.entity_id
_entity_poly.type
_entity_poly.pdbx_seq_one_letter_code
_entity_poly.pdbx_strand_id
1 'polypeptide(L)'
;VWSLVITLFGDSILHRGGAVTSAQVQTVLGRLGVDAGAVRTALSRLARDGWLDRREGRYRLSDKGTAEFATALGRVYAPPVQGGNLWTMAVAESAPVPEAFQIAPMTWLWPGARGQVGLSLTGQDLSASSDMRQALLTPEHRAALGSLAADLAAVSTPPDDPLTAIAARTALIHRWRRLVLRFADLPPDLLPSDAPLAAPRAAMAEAYHPLCAPSERWLDTEGFPTAPDAAQTLARRFQTPE
;
A
#
# COMPACT_ATOMS: atom_id res chain seq x y z
N VAL A 1 1.12 14.94 -5.86
CA VAL A 1 -0.28 15.34 -5.57
C VAL A 1 -1.32 14.38 -6.14
N TRP A 2 -1.34 14.14 -7.45
CA TRP A 2 -2.34 13.30 -8.13
C TRP A 2 -2.37 11.85 -7.59
N SER A 3 -1.20 11.25 -7.33
CA SER A 3 -1.16 9.93 -6.67
C SER A 3 -1.63 9.93 -5.21
N LEU A 4 -1.54 11.06 -4.48
CA LEU A 4 -2.10 11.18 -3.12
C LEU A 4 -3.63 11.25 -3.16
N VAL A 5 -4.18 12.00 -4.13
CA VAL A 5 -5.63 12.04 -4.36
C VAL A 5 -6.15 10.62 -4.62
N ILE A 6 -5.54 9.87 -5.55
CA ILE A 6 -5.94 8.48 -5.81
C ILE A 6 -5.83 7.59 -4.56
N THR A 7 -4.78 7.77 -3.75
CA THR A 7 -4.67 7.05 -2.48
C THR A 7 -5.84 7.38 -1.54
N LEU A 8 -6.18 8.65 -1.33
CA LEU A 8 -7.31 9.06 -0.49
C LEU A 8 -8.63 8.45 -1.00
N PHE A 9 -8.85 8.51 -2.32
CA PHE A 9 -10.07 7.98 -2.93
C PHE A 9 -10.25 6.49 -2.63
N GLY A 10 -9.22 5.69 -2.85
CA GLY A 10 -9.34 4.25 -2.74
C GLY A 10 -9.07 3.67 -1.35
N ASP A 11 -8.29 4.35 -0.51
CA ASP A 11 -8.14 3.97 0.89
C ASP A 11 -9.40 4.28 1.69
N SER A 12 -9.95 5.50 1.53
CA SER A 12 -10.95 6.06 2.45
C SER A 12 -12.32 6.31 1.80
N ILE A 13 -12.36 6.98 0.63
CA ILE A 13 -13.62 7.49 0.07
C ILE A 13 -14.48 6.39 -0.57
N LEU A 14 -13.85 5.40 -1.21
CA LEU A 14 -14.52 4.29 -1.90
C LEU A 14 -15.51 3.58 -0.97
N HIS A 15 -15.10 3.34 0.28
CA HIS A 15 -15.88 2.67 1.32
C HIS A 15 -16.91 3.57 1.98
N ARG A 16 -17.05 4.82 1.54
CA ARG A 16 -17.96 5.81 2.14
C ARG A 16 -18.83 6.48 1.08
N GLY A 17 -19.43 5.64 0.24
CA GLY A 17 -20.29 6.06 -0.88
C GLY A 17 -19.53 6.59 -2.10
N GLY A 18 -18.20 6.65 -2.07
CA GLY A 18 -17.35 6.85 -3.24
C GLY A 18 -17.32 8.26 -3.83
N ALA A 19 -17.98 9.25 -3.20
CA ALA A 19 -18.10 10.61 -3.74
C ALA A 19 -17.60 11.68 -2.76
N VAL A 20 -16.76 12.59 -3.24
CA VAL A 20 -16.15 13.67 -2.42
C VAL A 20 -16.13 15.00 -3.18
N THR A 21 -16.30 16.12 -2.47
CA THR A 21 -16.18 17.46 -3.07
C THR A 21 -14.71 17.89 -3.19
N SER A 22 -14.41 18.85 -4.07
CA SER A 22 -13.06 19.43 -4.13
C SER A 22 -12.64 20.03 -2.79
N ALA A 23 -13.57 20.66 -2.04
CA ALA A 23 -13.28 21.29 -0.75
C ALA A 23 -12.79 20.25 0.27
N GLN A 24 -13.49 19.12 0.37
CA GLN A 24 -13.11 18.02 1.27
C GLN A 24 -11.72 17.43 0.97
N VAL A 25 -11.39 17.23 -0.31
CA VAL A 25 -10.03 16.78 -0.69
C VAL A 25 -8.98 17.84 -0.33
N GLN A 26 -9.30 19.13 -0.52
CA GLN A 26 -8.41 20.23 -0.14
C GLN A 26 -8.20 20.30 1.39
N THR A 27 -9.23 20.04 2.20
CA THR A 27 -9.09 19.99 3.66
C THR A 27 -8.09 18.92 4.10
N VAL A 28 -8.23 17.68 3.60
CA VAL A 28 -7.33 16.57 3.96
C VAL A 28 -5.91 16.80 3.44
N LEU A 29 -5.75 17.12 2.16
CA LEU A 29 -4.42 17.27 1.57
C LEU A 29 -3.74 18.59 1.99
N GLY A 30 -4.52 19.60 2.37
CA GLY A 30 -4.00 20.83 2.98
C GLY A 30 -3.32 20.57 4.33
N ARG A 31 -3.85 19.63 5.13
CA ARG A 31 -3.19 19.16 6.36
C ARG A 31 -1.81 18.52 6.10
N LEU A 32 -1.59 18.03 4.87
CA LEU A 32 -0.31 17.50 4.40
C LEU A 32 0.57 18.55 3.69
N GLY A 33 0.20 19.84 3.78
CA GLY A 33 0.93 20.94 3.14
C GLY A 33 0.73 21.05 1.63
N VAL A 34 -0.29 20.39 1.06
CA VAL A 34 -0.61 20.50 -0.37
C VAL A 34 -1.51 21.71 -0.61
N ASP A 35 -1.04 22.64 -1.43
CA ASP A 35 -1.80 23.83 -1.81
C ASP A 35 -3.13 23.49 -2.52
N ALA A 36 -4.15 24.30 -2.24
CA ALA A 36 -5.49 24.18 -2.77
C ALA A 36 -5.55 24.19 -4.32
N GLY A 37 -4.73 25.03 -4.97
CA GLY A 37 -4.59 25.07 -6.41
C GLY A 37 -3.98 23.80 -7.00
N ALA A 38 -3.00 23.21 -6.30
CA ALA A 38 -2.40 21.94 -6.70
C ALA A 38 -3.40 20.78 -6.60
N VAL A 39 -4.25 20.76 -5.57
CA VAL A 39 -5.34 19.77 -5.44
C VAL A 39 -6.35 19.90 -6.56
N ARG A 40 -6.83 21.12 -6.86
CA ARG A 40 -7.79 21.36 -7.96
C ARG A 40 -7.22 20.92 -9.31
N THR A 41 -5.95 21.25 -9.56
CA THR A 41 -5.24 20.83 -10.78
C THR A 41 -5.16 19.31 -10.89
N ALA A 42 -4.83 18.63 -9.79
CA ALA A 42 -4.76 17.18 -9.74
C ALA A 42 -6.12 16.51 -9.99
N LEU A 43 -7.20 17.01 -9.37
CA LEU A 43 -8.57 16.52 -9.58
C LEU A 43 -9.01 16.69 -11.03
N SER A 44 -8.82 17.89 -11.61
CA SER A 44 -9.15 18.16 -13.01
C SER A 44 -8.38 17.25 -13.97
N ARG A 45 -7.08 17.04 -13.71
CA ARG A 45 -6.25 16.14 -14.53
C ARG A 45 -6.73 14.69 -14.44
N LEU A 46 -6.98 14.19 -13.24
CA LEU A 46 -7.49 12.83 -13.05
C LEU A 46 -8.85 12.62 -13.71
N ALA A 47 -9.74 13.63 -13.67
CA ALA A 47 -11.02 13.55 -14.37
C ALA A 47 -10.84 13.52 -15.89
N ARG A 48 -10.02 14.42 -16.43
CA ARG A 48 -9.71 14.47 -17.87
C ARG A 48 -9.03 13.18 -18.38
N ASP A 49 -8.16 12.58 -17.55
CA ASP A 49 -7.44 11.36 -17.88
C ASP A 49 -8.31 10.08 -17.66
N GLY A 50 -9.59 10.25 -17.29
CA GLY A 50 -10.59 9.18 -17.14
C GLY A 50 -10.50 8.38 -15.84
N TRP A 51 -9.74 8.85 -14.86
CA TRP A 51 -9.63 8.22 -13.52
C TRP A 51 -10.79 8.58 -12.60
N LEU A 52 -11.35 9.78 -12.76
CA LEU A 52 -12.44 10.28 -11.93
C LEU A 52 -13.62 10.73 -12.79
N ASP A 53 -14.82 10.46 -12.31
CA ASP A 53 -16.05 11.07 -12.82
C ASP A 53 -16.45 12.25 -11.95
N ARG A 54 -16.94 13.33 -12.57
CA ARG A 54 -17.47 14.50 -11.87
C ARG A 54 -18.97 14.64 -12.12
N ARG A 55 -19.78 14.56 -11.08
CA ARG A 55 -21.25 14.73 -11.12
C ARG A 55 -21.69 15.63 -9.96
N GLU A 56 -22.52 16.63 -10.23
CA GLU A 56 -23.09 17.54 -9.22
C GLU A 56 -22.02 18.16 -8.28
N GLY A 57 -20.86 18.50 -8.84
CA GLY A 57 -19.75 19.08 -8.07
C GLY A 57 -18.94 18.09 -7.20
N ARG A 58 -19.30 16.81 -7.20
CA ARG A 58 -18.58 15.73 -6.52
C ARG A 58 -17.75 14.89 -7.50
N TYR A 59 -16.62 14.40 -7.03
CA TYR A 59 -15.72 13.51 -7.76
C TYR A 59 -15.87 12.08 -7.22
N ARG A 60 -15.82 11.09 -8.12
CA ARG A 60 -15.87 9.65 -7.83
C ARG A 60 -14.80 8.93 -8.65
N LEU A 61 -14.31 7.78 -8.19
CA LEU A 61 -13.54 6.90 -9.09
C LEU A 61 -14.44 6.45 -10.24
N SER A 62 -13.93 6.50 -11.47
CA SER A 62 -14.60 5.92 -12.64
C SER A 62 -14.50 4.38 -12.59
N ASP A 63 -15.23 3.67 -13.45
CA ASP A 63 -15.13 2.21 -13.55
C ASP A 63 -13.69 1.77 -13.88
N LYS A 64 -13.05 2.49 -14.82
CA LYS A 64 -11.63 2.32 -15.15
C LYS A 64 -10.73 2.55 -13.94
N GLY A 65 -10.91 3.68 -13.25
CA GLY A 65 -10.12 4.03 -12.08
C GLY A 65 -10.26 3.00 -10.96
N THR A 66 -11.47 2.45 -10.78
CA THR A 66 -11.76 1.40 -9.80
C THR A 66 -11.06 0.08 -10.15
N ALA A 67 -11.14 -0.37 -11.40
CA ALA A 67 -10.52 -1.62 -11.84
C ALA A 67 -8.97 -1.57 -11.75
N GLU A 68 -8.36 -0.49 -12.23
CA GLU A 68 -6.90 -0.30 -12.13
C GLU A 68 -6.46 -0.22 -10.66
N PHE A 69 -7.25 0.43 -9.82
CA PHE A 69 -6.94 0.57 -8.41
C PHE A 69 -7.13 -0.75 -7.62
N ALA A 70 -8.17 -1.53 -7.91
CA ALA A 70 -8.45 -2.82 -7.26
C ALA A 70 -7.29 -3.81 -7.42
N THR A 71 -6.66 -3.84 -8.60
CA THR A 71 -5.48 -4.67 -8.86
C THR A 71 -4.30 -4.28 -7.94
N ALA A 72 -4.11 -2.98 -7.70
CA ALA A 72 -3.06 -2.49 -6.81
C ALA A 72 -3.39 -2.71 -5.33
N LEU A 73 -4.67 -2.61 -4.93
CA LEU A 73 -5.13 -2.80 -3.56
C LEU A 73 -4.71 -4.15 -2.98
N GLY A 74 -4.83 -5.22 -3.76
CA GLY A 74 -4.46 -6.57 -3.33
C GLY A 74 -3.00 -6.65 -2.87
N ARG A 75 -2.08 -5.96 -3.57
CA ARG A 75 -0.67 -5.88 -3.17
C ARG A 75 -0.45 -4.93 -1.99
N VAL A 76 -1.13 -3.79 -1.98
CA VAL A 76 -0.95 -2.76 -0.95
C VAL A 76 -1.39 -3.26 0.42
N TYR A 77 -2.54 -3.94 0.51
CA TYR A 77 -3.12 -4.38 1.78
C TYR A 77 -3.00 -5.88 2.03
N ALA A 78 -2.13 -6.57 1.27
CA ALA A 78 -1.81 -7.97 1.51
C ALA A 78 -1.32 -8.20 2.96
N PRO A 79 -1.55 -9.39 3.55
CA PRO A 79 -0.97 -9.76 4.84
C PRO A 79 0.56 -9.81 4.79
N PRO A 80 1.25 -9.63 5.93
CA PRO A 80 2.71 -9.76 6.01
C PRO A 80 3.21 -11.02 5.32
N VAL A 81 4.23 -10.86 4.46
CA VAL A 81 4.89 -12.01 3.85
C VAL A 81 5.55 -12.80 4.96
N GLN A 82 5.14 -14.05 5.10
CA GLN A 82 5.78 -14.97 6.01
C GLN A 82 6.95 -15.66 5.31
N GLY A 83 7.99 -15.96 6.08
CA GLY A 83 8.95 -16.97 5.70
C GLY A 83 8.25 -18.30 5.46
N GLY A 84 8.93 -19.19 4.74
CA GLY A 84 8.42 -20.51 4.44
C GLY A 84 9.44 -21.57 4.79
N ASN A 85 8.94 -22.73 5.22
CA ASN A 85 9.76 -23.94 5.24
C ASN A 85 9.94 -24.49 3.82
N LEU A 86 9.07 -24.12 2.89
CA LEU A 86 9.11 -24.56 1.49
C LEU A 86 9.26 -23.34 0.59
N TRP A 87 10.14 -23.45 -0.40
CA TRP A 87 10.48 -22.42 -1.37
C TRP A 87 10.38 -23.00 -2.77
N THR A 88 10.02 -22.14 -3.72
CA THR A 88 10.09 -22.47 -5.14
C THR A 88 10.98 -21.47 -5.85
N MET A 89 11.94 -22.01 -6.60
CA MET A 89 12.74 -21.27 -7.57
C MET A 89 12.32 -21.69 -8.98
N ALA A 90 12.14 -20.73 -9.88
CA ALA A 90 11.84 -21.03 -11.29
C ALA A 90 12.59 -20.10 -12.22
N VAL A 91 12.80 -20.57 -13.45
CA VAL A 91 13.33 -19.76 -14.55
C VAL A 91 12.18 -19.33 -15.46
N ALA A 92 11.96 -18.02 -15.57
CA ALA A 92 10.88 -17.45 -16.38
C ALA A 92 11.23 -16.02 -16.85
N GLU A 93 10.67 -15.61 -17.98
CA GLU A 93 10.86 -14.25 -18.53
C GLU A 93 10.20 -13.16 -17.65
N SER A 94 9.12 -13.52 -16.94
CA SER A 94 8.37 -12.63 -16.06
C SER A 94 8.01 -13.32 -14.75
N ALA A 95 7.61 -12.53 -13.75
CA ALA A 95 7.18 -13.04 -12.45
C ALA A 95 6.08 -14.11 -12.62
N PRO A 96 6.33 -15.37 -12.21
CA PRO A 96 5.40 -16.47 -12.45
C PRO A 96 4.17 -16.42 -11.53
N VAL A 97 4.34 -15.86 -10.33
CA VAL A 97 3.29 -15.63 -9.33
C VAL A 97 3.45 -14.24 -8.71
N PRO A 98 2.38 -13.63 -8.17
CA PRO A 98 2.44 -12.28 -7.59
C PRO A 98 3.46 -12.09 -6.46
N GLU A 99 3.74 -13.15 -5.70
CA GLU A 99 4.67 -13.20 -4.57
C GLU A 99 6.13 -13.42 -4.99
N ALA A 100 6.38 -13.71 -6.28
CA ALA A 100 7.70 -13.97 -6.80
C ALA A 100 8.54 -12.68 -6.88
N PHE A 101 9.78 -12.80 -6.44
CA PHE A 101 10.79 -11.76 -6.56
C PHE A 101 12.01 -12.29 -7.30
N GLN A 102 12.63 -11.39 -8.07
CA GLN A 102 13.75 -11.73 -8.92
C GLN A 102 15.05 -11.73 -8.09
N ILE A 103 15.80 -12.82 -8.13
CA ILE A 103 17.10 -12.95 -7.45
C ILE A 103 18.29 -12.90 -8.42
N ALA A 104 18.05 -13.19 -9.70
CA ALA A 104 19.00 -13.08 -10.80
C ALA A 104 18.23 -12.94 -12.14
N PRO A 105 18.87 -12.62 -13.27
CA PRO A 105 18.19 -12.57 -14.56
C PRO A 105 17.39 -13.84 -14.84
N MET A 106 16.10 -13.69 -15.13
CA MET A 106 15.13 -14.77 -15.32
C MET A 106 14.91 -15.73 -14.13
N THR A 107 15.61 -15.57 -13.01
CA THR A 107 15.48 -16.44 -11.84
C THR A 107 14.60 -15.80 -10.79
N TRP A 108 13.49 -16.47 -10.49
CA TRP A 108 12.46 -16.02 -9.56
C TRP A 108 12.41 -16.95 -8.35
N LEU A 109 12.12 -16.38 -7.18
CA LEU A 109 12.00 -17.08 -5.91
C LEU A 109 10.74 -16.63 -5.17
N TRP A 110 10.03 -17.57 -4.55
CA TRP A 110 8.88 -17.28 -3.67
C TRP A 110 8.68 -18.37 -2.61
N PRO A 111 8.02 -18.05 -1.48
CA PRO A 111 7.63 -19.05 -0.49
C PRO A 111 6.43 -19.90 -0.97
N GLY A 112 6.48 -21.20 -0.67
CA GLY A 112 5.45 -22.19 -0.98
C GLY A 112 5.62 -22.91 -2.33
N ALA A 113 4.74 -23.88 -2.62
CA ALA A 113 4.77 -24.73 -3.82
C ALA A 113 3.79 -24.32 -4.93
N ARG A 114 3.28 -23.08 -4.90
CA ARG A 114 2.17 -22.69 -5.78
C ARG A 114 2.58 -22.69 -7.26
N GLY A 115 1.90 -23.54 -8.03
CA GLY A 115 1.92 -23.58 -9.48
C GLY A 115 3.16 -24.27 -10.07
N GLN A 116 2.96 -25.21 -10.99
CA GLN A 116 4.06 -25.65 -11.85
C GLN A 116 4.26 -24.60 -12.94
N VAL A 117 5.43 -23.96 -12.95
CA VAL A 117 5.76 -22.92 -13.92
C VAL A 117 7.06 -23.28 -14.62
N GLY A 118 6.96 -23.66 -15.89
CA GLY A 118 8.09 -24.06 -16.71
C GLY A 118 9.00 -25.09 -16.01
N LEU A 119 10.30 -24.79 -15.99
CA LEU A 119 11.28 -25.49 -15.17
C LEU A 119 11.35 -24.82 -13.78
N SER A 120 10.93 -25.54 -12.76
CA SER A 120 10.99 -25.10 -11.36
C SER A 120 11.63 -26.16 -10.46
N LEU A 121 12.24 -25.69 -9.37
CA LEU A 121 12.77 -26.48 -8.28
C LEU A 121 12.08 -26.05 -7.00
N THR A 122 11.54 -27.02 -6.25
CA THR A 122 11.04 -26.80 -4.91
C THR A 122 12.02 -27.35 -3.88
N GLY A 123 12.20 -26.65 -2.77
CA GLY A 123 13.16 -27.02 -1.75
C GLY A 123 12.78 -26.48 -0.39
N GLN A 124 13.24 -27.15 0.65
CA GLN A 124 13.16 -26.67 2.03
C GLN A 124 14.48 -26.03 2.46
N ASP A 125 14.48 -25.36 3.61
CA ASP A 125 15.69 -24.84 4.26
C ASP A 125 16.52 -23.87 3.39
N LEU A 126 15.86 -22.83 2.86
CA LEU A 126 16.54 -21.79 2.10
C LEU A 126 17.61 -21.09 2.97
N SER A 127 18.85 -21.13 2.49
CA SER A 127 19.95 -20.37 3.07
C SER A 127 20.52 -19.39 2.03
N ALA A 128 20.95 -18.22 2.49
CA ALA A 128 21.57 -17.20 1.66
C ALA A 128 22.73 -16.56 2.44
N SER A 129 23.85 -16.33 1.76
CA SER A 129 24.99 -15.61 2.35
C SER A 129 24.60 -14.17 2.70
N SER A 130 25.35 -13.55 3.62
CA SER A 130 25.18 -12.12 3.94
C SER A 130 25.28 -11.25 2.67
N ASP A 131 26.26 -11.52 1.80
CA ASP A 131 26.46 -10.77 0.57
C ASP A 131 25.26 -10.88 -0.39
N MET A 132 24.67 -12.07 -0.50
CA MET A 132 23.45 -12.26 -1.31
C MET A 132 22.29 -11.44 -0.73
N ARG A 133 22.05 -11.51 0.58
CA ARG A 133 21.00 -10.72 1.23
C ARG A 133 21.21 -9.23 0.99
N GLN A 134 22.44 -8.75 1.12
CA GLN A 134 22.79 -7.35 0.87
C GLN A 134 22.55 -6.93 -0.58
N ALA A 135 22.87 -7.80 -1.54
CA ALA A 135 22.63 -7.54 -2.96
C ALA A 135 21.13 -7.49 -3.32
N LEU A 136 20.29 -8.29 -2.66
CA LEU A 136 18.83 -8.28 -2.85
C LEU A 136 18.19 -6.96 -2.38
N LEU A 137 18.76 -6.33 -1.35
CA LEU A 137 18.28 -5.04 -0.84
C LEU A 137 19.02 -3.88 -1.49
N THR A 138 18.60 -3.49 -2.70
CA THR A 138 19.21 -2.39 -3.44
C THR A 138 19.29 -1.09 -2.61
N PRO A 139 20.28 -0.20 -2.87
CA PRO A 139 20.42 1.05 -2.11
C PRO A 139 19.16 1.91 -2.07
N GLU A 140 18.39 1.90 -3.17
CA GLU A 140 17.14 2.63 -3.26
C GLU A 140 16.01 1.98 -2.45
N HIS A 141 15.91 0.65 -2.46
CA HIS A 141 14.97 -0.07 -1.61
C HIS A 141 15.29 0.18 -0.14
N ARG A 142 16.57 0.12 0.24
CA ARG A 142 17.06 0.44 1.60
C ARG A 142 16.67 1.86 2.01
N ALA A 143 16.90 2.86 1.17
CA ALA A 143 16.52 4.24 1.45
C ALA A 143 14.99 4.42 1.59
N ALA A 144 14.20 3.71 0.78
CA ALA A 144 12.75 3.71 0.87
C ALA A 144 12.25 3.09 2.18
N LEU A 145 12.85 1.98 2.63
CA LEU A 145 12.56 1.38 3.94
C LEU A 145 12.94 2.29 5.09
N GLY A 146 14.09 2.98 5.01
CA GLY A 146 14.49 3.95 6.03
C GLY A 146 13.53 5.13 6.13
N SER A 147 13.05 5.64 4.99
CA SER A 147 12.01 6.69 4.97
C SER A 147 10.70 6.20 5.58
N LEU A 148 10.30 4.97 5.25
CA LEU A 148 9.09 4.37 5.82
C LEU A 148 9.22 4.17 7.33
N ALA A 149 10.37 3.70 7.82
CA ALA A 149 10.62 3.53 9.25
C ALA A 149 10.50 4.86 10.01
N ALA A 150 11.03 5.95 9.44
CA ALA A 150 10.89 7.28 10.02
C ALA A 150 9.41 7.76 10.06
N ASP A 151 8.67 7.55 8.97
CA ASP A 151 7.24 7.87 8.91
C ASP A 151 6.43 7.07 9.94
N LEU A 152 6.71 5.77 10.08
CA LEU A 152 6.08 4.87 11.05
C LEU A 152 6.35 5.31 12.49
N ALA A 153 7.59 5.68 12.80
CA ALA A 153 7.96 6.21 14.12
C ALA A 153 7.19 7.51 14.44
N ALA A 154 7.02 8.39 13.45
CA ALA A 154 6.31 9.66 13.61
C ALA A 154 4.80 9.49 13.86
N VAL A 155 4.20 8.38 13.44
CA VAL A 155 2.76 8.08 13.62
C VAL A 155 2.50 6.96 14.63
N SER A 156 3.52 6.56 15.40
CA SER A 156 3.44 5.51 16.42
C SER A 156 2.37 5.76 17.47
N THR A 157 2.10 7.04 17.76
CA THR A 157 0.93 7.47 18.52
C THR A 157 -0.07 8.11 17.56
N PRO A 158 -1.26 7.52 17.36
CA PRO A 158 -2.26 8.09 16.46
C PRO A 158 -2.70 9.47 16.97
N PRO A 159 -2.83 10.47 16.10
CA PRO A 159 -3.28 11.80 16.51
C PRO A 159 -4.76 11.76 16.93
N ASP A 160 -5.09 12.50 17.98
CA ASP A 160 -6.47 12.60 18.47
C ASP A 160 -7.40 13.37 17.51
N ASP A 161 -6.84 14.37 16.82
CA ASP A 161 -7.55 15.19 15.83
C ASP A 161 -7.95 14.35 14.60
N PRO A 162 -9.26 14.18 14.33
CA PRO A 162 -9.75 13.36 13.21
C PRO A 162 -9.19 13.77 11.85
N LEU A 163 -9.03 15.07 11.59
CA LEU A 163 -8.47 15.56 10.33
C LEU A 163 -6.99 15.17 10.18
N THR A 164 -6.21 15.27 11.26
CA THR A 164 -4.82 14.79 11.26
C THR A 164 -4.76 13.29 11.05
N ALA A 165 -5.66 12.53 11.67
CA ALA A 165 -5.67 11.07 11.55
C ALA A 165 -5.88 10.62 10.10
N ILE A 166 -6.89 11.17 9.39
CA ILE A 166 -7.11 10.80 7.98
C ILE A 166 -5.98 11.29 7.07
N ALA A 167 -5.39 12.46 7.37
CA ALA A 167 -4.22 12.95 6.65
C ALA A 167 -3.01 12.02 6.84
N ALA A 168 -2.72 11.61 8.08
CA ALA A 168 -1.64 10.68 8.42
C ALA A 168 -1.87 9.31 7.78
N ARG A 169 -3.09 8.75 7.86
CA ARG A 169 -3.48 7.49 7.19
C ARG A 169 -3.23 7.56 5.69
N THR A 170 -3.67 8.65 5.06
CA THR A 170 -3.48 8.89 3.62
C THR A 170 -2.00 8.97 3.24
N ALA A 171 -1.20 9.72 4.02
CA ALA A 171 0.23 9.86 3.78
C ALA A 171 0.98 8.53 3.93
N LEU A 172 0.68 7.78 4.99
CA LEU A 172 1.29 6.50 5.30
C LEU A 172 1.00 5.46 4.21
N ILE A 173 -0.28 5.30 3.82
CA ILE A 173 -0.63 4.41 2.70
C ILE A 173 -0.01 4.90 1.39
N HIS A 174 0.11 6.20 1.17
CA HIS A 174 0.75 6.71 -0.03
C HIS A 174 2.25 6.38 -0.10
N ARG A 175 2.98 6.52 1.03
CA ARG A 175 4.38 6.08 1.15
C ARG A 175 4.50 4.59 0.89
N TRP A 176 3.69 3.80 1.58
CA TRP A 176 3.70 2.35 1.49
C TRP A 176 3.40 1.84 0.08
N ARG A 177 2.33 2.34 -0.55
CA ARG A 177 1.94 1.98 -1.91
C ARG A 177 3.07 2.21 -2.91
N ARG A 178 3.82 3.32 -2.80
CA ARG A 178 4.95 3.58 -3.69
C ARG A 178 6.12 2.61 -3.49
N LEU A 179 6.30 2.11 -2.26
CA LEU A 179 7.32 1.12 -1.94
C LEU A 179 6.94 -0.25 -2.52
N VAL A 180 5.78 -0.80 -2.16
CA VAL A 180 5.39 -2.18 -2.53
C VAL A 180 4.99 -2.38 -3.98
N LEU A 181 4.64 -1.32 -4.69
CA LEU A 181 4.41 -1.41 -6.14
C LEU A 181 5.71 -1.34 -6.94
N ARG A 182 6.83 -0.98 -6.29
CA ARG A 182 8.13 -0.82 -6.94
C ARG A 182 9.12 -1.90 -6.55
N PHE A 183 9.15 -2.26 -5.28
CA PHE A 183 10.07 -3.23 -4.72
C PHE A 183 9.30 -4.47 -4.28
N ALA A 184 9.93 -5.64 -4.47
CA ALA A 184 9.43 -6.87 -3.90
C ALA A 184 9.46 -6.81 -2.37
N ASP A 185 8.47 -7.42 -1.73
CA ASP A 185 8.49 -7.65 -0.29
C ASP A 185 9.40 -8.85 -0.01
N LEU A 186 10.61 -8.58 0.48
CA LEU A 186 11.57 -9.63 0.79
C LEU A 186 11.12 -10.36 2.06
N PRO A 187 11.01 -11.69 2.04
CA PRO A 187 10.71 -12.45 3.25
C PRO A 187 11.78 -12.27 4.34
N PRO A 188 11.43 -12.46 5.61
CA PRO A 188 12.37 -12.30 6.74
C PRO A 188 13.67 -13.11 6.59
N ASP A 189 13.61 -14.30 6.00
CA ASP A 189 14.75 -15.20 5.77
C ASP A 189 15.83 -14.62 4.83
N LEU A 190 15.43 -13.68 3.98
CA LEU A 190 16.30 -13.08 2.96
C LEU A 190 16.58 -11.59 3.20
N LEU A 191 15.91 -10.98 4.16
CA LEU A 191 16.17 -9.61 4.52
C LEU A 191 17.52 -9.51 5.26
N PRO A 192 18.39 -8.54 4.90
CA PRO A 192 19.61 -8.27 5.67
C PRO A 192 19.31 -7.97 7.14
N SER A 193 20.17 -8.42 8.05
CA SER A 193 20.02 -8.17 9.48
C SER A 193 20.16 -6.69 9.86
N ASP A 194 20.80 -5.89 9.01
CA ASP A 194 20.97 -4.44 9.15
C ASP A 194 19.93 -3.64 8.33
N ALA A 195 18.86 -4.29 7.85
CA ALA A 195 17.82 -3.60 7.12
C ALA A 195 17.15 -2.53 8.02
N PRO A 196 16.80 -1.34 7.48
CA PRO A 196 16.21 -0.27 8.29
C PRO A 196 14.86 -0.63 8.93
N LEU A 197 14.16 -1.64 8.37
CA LEU A 197 12.87 -2.09 8.85
C LEU A 197 12.74 -3.60 8.58
N ALA A 198 12.72 -4.41 9.64
CA ALA A 198 12.79 -5.87 9.55
C ALA A 198 11.50 -6.54 9.04
N ALA A 199 10.34 -5.96 9.36
CA ALA A 199 9.03 -6.48 8.94
C ALA A 199 8.15 -5.33 8.43
N PRO A 200 8.41 -4.79 7.22
CA PRO A 200 7.80 -3.55 6.75
C PRO A 200 6.27 -3.60 6.73
N ARG A 201 5.71 -4.71 6.27
CA ARG A 201 4.26 -4.90 6.15
C ARG A 201 3.58 -5.11 7.50
N ALA A 202 4.23 -5.79 8.44
CA ALA A 202 3.73 -5.94 9.81
C ALA A 202 3.74 -4.59 10.55
N ALA A 203 4.84 -3.84 10.47
CA ALA A 203 4.94 -2.51 11.05
C ALA A 203 3.93 -1.53 10.44
N MET A 204 3.67 -1.65 9.13
CA MET A 204 2.58 -0.93 8.46
C MET A 204 1.21 -1.28 9.02
N ALA A 205 0.92 -2.56 9.26
CA ALA A 205 -0.34 -3.00 9.86
C ALA A 205 -0.50 -2.40 11.28
N GLU A 206 0.55 -2.47 12.10
CA GLU A 206 0.56 -1.94 13.47
C GLU A 206 0.30 -0.43 13.51
N ALA A 207 0.88 0.33 12.58
CA ALA A 207 0.63 1.78 12.49
C ALA A 207 -0.71 2.13 11.83
N TYR A 208 -1.20 1.32 10.88
CA TYR A 208 -2.40 1.61 10.10
C TYR A 208 -3.70 1.46 10.91
N HIS A 209 -3.84 0.35 11.65
CA HIS A 209 -5.10 0.04 12.33
C HIS A 209 -5.50 1.10 13.38
N PRO A 210 -4.59 1.63 14.23
CA PRO A 210 -4.93 2.69 15.18
C PRO A 210 -5.40 3.99 14.52
N LEU A 211 -4.98 4.26 13.28
CA LEU A 211 -5.41 5.44 12.53
C LEU A 211 -6.82 5.30 11.94
N CYS A 212 -7.36 4.07 11.83
CA CYS A 212 -8.63 3.84 11.15
C CYS A 212 -9.81 4.50 11.87
N ALA A 213 -10.01 4.19 13.16
CA ALA A 213 -11.11 4.75 13.94
C ALA A 213 -11.13 6.30 13.96
N PRO A 214 -10.04 7.01 14.30
CA PRO A 214 -10.04 8.47 14.29
C PRO A 214 -10.20 9.06 12.88
N SER A 215 -9.71 8.39 11.83
CA SER A 215 -9.95 8.81 10.44
C SER A 215 -11.42 8.69 10.04
N GLU A 216 -12.10 7.63 10.47
CA GLU A 216 -13.53 7.44 10.19
C GLU A 216 -14.39 8.50 10.89
N ARG A 217 -14.01 8.96 12.09
CA ARG A 217 -14.69 10.09 12.76
C ARG A 217 -14.69 11.36 11.91
N TRP A 218 -13.61 11.64 11.19
CA TRP A 218 -13.58 12.81 10.28
C TRP A 218 -14.58 12.65 9.13
N LEU A 219 -14.64 11.45 8.54
CA LEU A 219 -15.59 11.14 7.47
C LEU A 219 -17.04 11.26 7.94
N ASP A 220 -17.34 10.85 9.18
CA ASP A 220 -18.65 11.07 9.80
C ASP A 220 -18.99 12.55 9.94
N THR A 221 -18.05 13.36 10.46
CA THR A 221 -18.27 14.81 10.63
C THR A 221 -18.47 15.56 9.32
N GLU A 222 -17.88 15.07 8.24
CA GLU A 222 -18.01 15.63 6.88
C GLU A 222 -19.26 15.11 6.12
N GLY A 223 -20.11 14.33 6.79
CA GLY A 223 -21.38 13.86 6.25
C GLY A 223 -21.23 12.79 5.16
N PHE A 224 -20.13 12.03 5.16
CA PHE A 224 -20.03 10.87 4.29
C PHE A 224 -21.00 9.76 4.74
N PRO A 225 -21.69 9.08 3.82
CA PRO A 225 -22.66 8.03 4.18
C PRO A 225 -21.96 6.86 4.87
N THR A 226 -22.50 6.43 6.00
CA THR A 226 -22.04 5.24 6.73
C THR A 226 -22.22 4.01 5.85
N ALA A 227 -21.13 3.37 5.45
CA ALA A 227 -21.21 2.11 4.73
C ALA A 227 -21.16 0.95 5.74
N PRO A 228 -22.06 -0.04 5.62
CA PRO A 228 -22.16 -1.15 6.58
C PRO A 228 -20.90 -2.04 6.60
N ASP A 229 -20.06 -1.99 5.58
CA ASP A 229 -18.88 -2.84 5.37
C ASP A 229 -17.53 -2.12 5.50
N ALA A 230 -17.52 -0.79 5.67
CA ALA A 230 -16.27 -0.01 5.74
C ALA A 230 -15.38 -0.47 6.90
N ALA A 231 -15.95 -0.58 8.11
CA ALA A 231 -15.21 -1.02 9.29
C ALA A 231 -14.64 -2.43 9.13
N GLN A 232 -15.42 -3.36 8.56
CA GLN A 232 -14.98 -4.73 8.32
C GLN A 232 -13.87 -4.79 7.26
N THR A 233 -14.00 -4.00 6.20
CA THR A 233 -12.98 -3.92 5.15
C THR A 233 -11.67 -3.36 5.68
N LEU A 234 -11.74 -2.28 6.47
CA LEU A 234 -10.57 -1.68 7.11
C LEU A 234 -9.91 -2.65 8.09
N ALA A 235 -10.69 -3.38 8.89
CA ALA A 235 -10.19 -4.37 9.83
C ALA A 235 -9.46 -5.54 9.15
N ARG A 236 -9.87 -5.95 7.94
CA ARG A 236 -9.24 -7.05 7.19
C ARG A 236 -7.95 -6.66 6.47
N ARG A 237 -7.66 -5.36 6.31
CA ARG A 237 -6.46 -4.89 5.61
C ARG A 237 -5.22 -5.36 6.37
N PHE A 238 -4.24 -5.90 5.66
CA PHE A 238 -3.03 -6.51 6.22
C PHE A 238 -3.26 -7.76 7.08
N GLN A 239 -4.46 -8.35 7.08
CA GLN A 239 -4.74 -9.61 7.77
C GLN A 239 -4.78 -10.78 6.79
N THR A 240 -4.42 -11.96 7.27
CA THR A 240 -4.57 -13.20 6.50
C THR A 240 -6.07 -13.49 6.36
N PRO A 241 -6.59 -13.78 5.16
CA PRO A 241 -7.96 -14.26 5.02
C PRO A 241 -8.16 -15.54 5.86
N GLU A 242 -9.22 -15.58 6.67
CA GLU A 242 -9.67 -16.79 7.37
C GLU A 242 -10.09 -17.90 6.38
#